data_AF-A0A0M8WN52-F1
#
_entry.id   AF-A0A0M8WN52-F1
#
_cell.length_a   1.000
_cell.length_b   1.000
_cell.length_c   1.000
_cell.angle_alpha   90.00
_cell.angle_beta   90.00
_cell.angle_gamma   90.00
#
_symmetry.space_group_name_H-M   'P 1'
#
loop_
_entity.id
_entity.type
_entity.pdbx_description
1 polymer ?
#
loop_
_entity_poly.entity_id
_entity_poly.type
_entity_poly.pdbx_seq_one_letter_code
_entity_poly.pdbx_strand_id
1 'polypeptide(L)'
;MSGNDASAVARVVVGVSGSLNSVTALRRATALARRLGAELWPVLAWEPPGGDPAARRAPAAGPLLQEWRRLAKQRLASVLHEILGPDGPGVPVHAVVVRGAPGPALVATADRETDVLVVGTGRRGLQRPFAARVSRHCVSHARCPVLAVPPSPLESELLSVHRRNTWHLRLDTRGL
;
A
#
# COMPACT_ATOMS: atom_id res chain seq x y z
N MET A 1 30.57 -28.22 -13.80
CA MET A 1 30.91 -27.66 -12.48
C MET A 1 29.72 -26.87 -12.00
N SER A 2 29.21 -27.28 -10.86
CA SER A 2 27.90 -27.01 -10.30
C SER A 2 27.68 -25.55 -9.91
N GLY A 3 26.47 -25.07 -10.15
CA GLY A 3 25.93 -23.83 -9.62
C GLY A 3 24.42 -23.89 -9.74
N ASN A 4 23.79 -24.61 -8.79
CA ASN A 4 22.36 -24.56 -8.56
C ASN A 4 22.04 -23.11 -8.15
N ASP A 5 21.72 -22.26 -9.13
CA ASP A 5 21.00 -21.02 -8.88
C ASP A 5 19.66 -21.47 -8.31
N ALA A 6 19.61 -21.53 -6.98
CA ALA A 6 18.38 -21.73 -6.25
C ALA A 6 17.50 -20.54 -6.64
N SER A 7 16.69 -20.75 -7.69
CA SER A 7 15.73 -19.84 -8.29
C SER A 7 15.14 -19.00 -7.16
N ALA A 8 15.68 -17.81 -6.94
CA ALA A 8 15.27 -16.96 -5.85
C ALA A 8 13.80 -16.66 -6.13
N VAL A 9 12.90 -17.26 -5.35
CA VAL A 9 11.46 -17.15 -5.58
C VAL A 9 11.15 -15.67 -5.67
N ALA A 10 10.65 -15.25 -6.83
CA ALA A 10 10.35 -13.84 -7.07
C ALA A 10 9.33 -13.39 -6.01
N ARG A 11 9.51 -12.19 -5.46
CA ARG A 11 8.58 -11.63 -4.46
C ARG A 11 7.76 -10.53 -5.11
N VAL A 12 6.46 -10.57 -4.93
CA VAL A 12 5.56 -9.47 -5.27
C VAL A 12 5.31 -8.66 -4.00
N VAL A 13 6.03 -7.55 -3.86
CA VAL A 13 5.92 -6.64 -2.71
C VAL A 13 4.82 -5.63 -2.99
N VAL A 14 3.88 -5.41 -2.07
CA VAL A 14 2.76 -4.48 -2.28
C VAL A 14 2.52 -3.58 -1.09
N GLY A 15 2.38 -2.27 -1.35
CA GLY A 15 2.07 -1.29 -0.32
C GLY A 15 0.60 -1.30 0.10
N VAL A 16 0.35 -1.54 1.37
CA VAL A 16 -1.00 -1.58 1.97
C VAL A 16 -1.17 -0.42 2.96
N SER A 17 -2.26 0.34 2.76
CA SER A 17 -2.63 1.45 3.66
C SER A 17 -4.08 1.37 4.13
N GLY A 18 -4.82 0.32 3.74
CA GLY A 18 -6.28 0.23 3.96
C GLY A 18 -7.10 1.26 3.18
N SER A 19 -6.50 2.02 2.26
CA SER A 19 -7.25 2.85 1.30
C SER A 19 -7.74 2.01 0.12
N LEU A 20 -8.84 2.41 -0.52
CA LEU A 20 -9.39 1.74 -1.72
C LEU A 20 -8.36 1.55 -2.84
N ASN A 21 -7.52 2.56 -3.06
CA ASN A 21 -6.40 2.49 -4.00
C ASN A 21 -5.38 1.40 -3.61
N SER A 22 -5.04 1.27 -2.32
CA SER A 22 -4.16 0.18 -1.87
C SER A 22 -4.83 -1.20 -1.92
N VAL A 23 -6.15 -1.28 -1.80
CA VAL A 23 -6.91 -2.53 -2.01
C VAL A 23 -6.86 -2.96 -3.47
N THR A 24 -7.00 -2.02 -4.41
CA THR A 24 -6.87 -2.31 -5.84
C THR A 24 -5.47 -2.79 -6.18
N ALA A 25 -4.45 -2.15 -5.62
CA ALA A 25 -3.05 -2.58 -5.75
C ALA A 25 -2.83 -3.99 -5.16
N LEU A 26 -3.37 -4.28 -3.98
CA LEU A 26 -3.28 -5.60 -3.34
C LEU A 26 -3.92 -6.69 -4.21
N ARG A 27 -5.13 -6.46 -4.74
CA ARG A 27 -5.79 -7.43 -5.64
C ARG A 27 -4.95 -7.71 -6.89
N ARG A 28 -4.35 -6.67 -7.49
CA ARG A 28 -3.46 -6.83 -8.64
C ARG A 28 -2.17 -7.56 -8.28
N ALA A 29 -1.57 -7.24 -7.15
CA ALA A 29 -0.39 -7.93 -6.63
C ALA A 29 -0.67 -9.42 -6.38
N THR A 30 -1.80 -9.76 -5.78
CA THR A 30 -2.24 -11.14 -5.59
C THR A 30 -2.35 -11.90 -6.91
N ALA A 31 -3.04 -11.32 -7.90
CA ALA A 31 -3.17 -11.94 -9.23
C ALA A 31 -1.81 -12.12 -9.91
N LEU A 32 -0.91 -11.16 -9.77
CA LEU A 32 0.44 -11.24 -10.30
C LEU A 32 1.26 -12.33 -9.61
N ALA A 33 1.22 -12.40 -8.28
CA ALA A 33 1.94 -13.40 -7.49
C ALA A 33 1.52 -14.82 -7.90
N ARG A 34 0.21 -15.05 -8.04
CA ARG A 34 -0.33 -16.34 -8.54
C ARG A 34 0.18 -16.70 -9.93
N ARG A 35 0.19 -15.73 -10.86
CA ARG A 35 0.67 -15.95 -12.23
C ARG A 35 2.16 -16.26 -12.31
N LEU A 36 2.95 -15.70 -11.39
CA LEU A 36 4.40 -15.87 -11.37
C LEU A 36 4.85 -17.03 -10.48
N GLY A 37 3.96 -17.67 -9.72
CA GLY A 37 4.34 -18.62 -8.66
C GLY A 37 5.18 -17.95 -7.56
N ALA A 38 4.99 -16.64 -7.38
CA ALA A 38 5.79 -15.78 -6.52
C ALA A 38 5.17 -15.65 -5.12
N GLU A 39 6.00 -15.32 -4.14
CA GLU A 39 5.53 -14.99 -2.80
C GLU A 39 4.87 -13.60 -2.80
N LEU A 40 3.76 -13.45 -2.06
CA LEU A 40 3.12 -12.16 -1.85
C LEU A 40 3.64 -11.52 -0.57
N TRP A 41 4.13 -10.29 -0.65
CA TRP A 41 4.67 -9.53 0.48
C TRP A 41 3.88 -8.23 0.70
N PRO A 42 2.74 -8.27 1.43
CA PRO A 42 2.01 -7.07 1.78
C PRO A 42 2.75 -6.29 2.87
N VAL A 43 3.03 -5.01 2.60
CA VAL A 43 3.80 -4.13 3.48
C VAL A 43 2.95 -2.96 3.93
N LEU A 44 2.81 -2.79 5.25
CA LEU A 44 2.20 -1.61 5.85
C LEU A 44 3.27 -0.80 6.58
N ALA A 45 3.52 0.40 6.07
CA ALA A 45 4.37 1.38 6.72
C ALA A 45 3.59 2.18 7.77
N TRP A 46 4.17 2.39 8.94
CA TRP A 46 3.55 3.14 10.02
C TRP A 46 4.56 4.06 10.70
N GLU A 47 4.06 5.19 11.19
CA GLU A 47 4.83 6.14 11.98
C GLU A 47 4.05 6.50 13.24
N PRO A 48 4.76 6.74 14.35
CA PRO A 48 4.25 7.54 15.45
C PRO A 48 3.47 8.81 15.03
N PRO A 49 2.33 9.17 15.67
CA PRO A 49 1.88 10.55 15.78
C PRO A 49 3.05 11.47 16.16
N GLY A 50 3.20 12.55 15.40
CA GLY A 50 4.36 13.44 15.47
C GLY A 50 5.58 12.98 14.65
N GLY A 51 5.54 11.79 14.04
CA GLY A 51 6.61 11.23 13.21
C GLY A 51 7.73 10.55 14.01
N ASP A 52 8.64 9.90 13.30
CA ASP A 52 9.78 9.20 13.91
C ASP A 52 10.67 10.11 14.81
N PRO A 53 10.98 11.37 14.42
CA PRO A 53 11.80 12.25 15.23
C PRO A 53 11.17 12.62 16.58
N ALA A 54 9.84 12.78 16.63
CA ALA A 54 9.13 13.10 17.87
C ALA A 54 9.17 11.91 18.84
N ALA A 55 9.00 10.69 18.34
CA ALA A 55 9.06 9.49 19.16
C ALA A 55 10.45 9.24 19.78
N ARG A 56 11.53 9.63 19.10
CA ARG A 56 12.90 9.50 19.63
C ARG A 56 13.20 10.46 20.78
N ARG A 57 12.45 11.56 20.90
CA ARG A 57 12.63 12.58 21.95
C ARG A 57 11.85 12.27 23.23
N ALA A 58 11.03 11.23 23.24
CA ALA A 58 10.16 10.88 24.37
C ALA A 58 10.72 9.66 25.16
N PRO A 59 11.15 9.83 26.43
CA PRO A 59 11.78 8.76 27.22
C PRO A 59 10.86 7.57 27.54
N ALA A 60 9.53 7.75 27.48
CA ALA A 60 8.52 6.70 27.72
C ALA A 60 7.93 6.09 26.42
N ALA A 61 8.56 6.30 25.26
CA ALA A 61 8.02 5.86 23.98
C ALA A 61 7.99 4.34 23.76
N GLY A 62 8.74 3.55 24.55
CA GLY A 62 8.90 2.10 24.35
C GLY A 62 7.57 1.32 24.34
N PRO A 63 6.77 1.36 25.42
CA PRO A 63 5.48 0.66 25.47
C PRO A 63 4.48 1.16 24.41
N LEU A 64 4.41 2.47 24.20
CA LEU A 64 3.54 3.08 23.17
C LEU A 64 3.91 2.66 21.75
N LEU A 65 5.21 2.52 21.48
CA LEU A 65 5.71 2.08 20.19
C LEU A 65 5.33 0.63 19.90
N GLN A 66 5.38 -0.24 20.91
CA GLN A 66 4.93 -1.63 20.77
C GLN A 66 3.42 -1.69 20.50
N GLU A 67 2.66 -0.86 21.19
CA GLU A 67 1.21 -0.76 20.99
C GLU A 67 0.88 -0.29 19.56
N TRP A 68 1.59 0.68 19.02
CA TRP A 68 1.35 1.14 17.66
C TRP A 68 1.80 0.15 16.60
N ARG A 69 2.89 -0.57 16.86
CA ARG A 69 3.28 -1.71 16.02
C ARG A 69 2.20 -2.80 16.05
N ARG A 70 1.58 -3.06 17.21
CA ARG A 70 0.49 -4.03 17.37
C ARG A 70 -0.73 -3.59 16.56
N LEU A 71 -1.16 -2.33 16.68
CA LEU A 71 -2.26 -1.76 15.90
C LEU A 71 -1.99 -1.80 14.40
N ALA A 72 -0.75 -1.51 13.96
CA ALA A 72 -0.34 -1.62 12.57
C ALA A 72 -0.47 -3.07 12.05
N LYS A 73 -0.05 -4.06 12.84
CA LYS A 73 -0.20 -5.49 12.50
C LYS A 73 -1.66 -5.88 12.40
N GLN A 74 -2.48 -5.47 13.36
CA GLN A 74 -3.92 -5.76 13.36
C GLN A 74 -4.59 -5.18 12.13
N ARG A 75 -4.29 -3.91 11.80
CA ARG A 75 -4.82 -3.27 10.60
C ARG A 75 -4.43 -4.00 9.33
N LEU A 76 -3.15 -4.39 9.20
CA LEU A 76 -2.69 -5.16 8.03
C LEU A 76 -3.43 -6.50 7.95
N ALA A 77 -3.53 -7.24 9.06
CA ALA A 77 -4.23 -8.51 9.11
C ALA A 77 -5.71 -8.39 8.73
N SER A 78 -6.42 -7.37 9.23
CA SER A 78 -7.82 -7.12 8.89
C SER A 78 -8.01 -6.88 7.39
N VAL A 79 -7.16 -6.03 6.78
CA VAL A 79 -7.23 -5.76 5.33
C VAL A 79 -6.92 -7.02 4.53
N LEU A 80 -5.93 -7.82 4.93
CA LEU A 80 -5.62 -9.06 4.23
C LEU A 80 -6.75 -10.08 4.33
N HIS A 81 -7.37 -10.22 5.51
CA HIS A 81 -8.50 -11.11 5.70
C HIS A 81 -9.71 -10.71 4.83
N GLU A 82 -10.03 -9.41 4.80
CA GLU A 82 -11.15 -8.88 4.01
C GLU A 82 -10.95 -9.06 2.49
N ILE A 83 -9.70 -8.89 2.00
CA ILE A 83 -9.43 -8.87 0.57
C ILE A 83 -9.03 -10.23 0.00
N LEU A 84 -8.30 -11.05 0.76
CA LEU A 84 -7.82 -12.35 0.30
C LEU A 84 -8.79 -13.48 0.64
N GLY A 85 -9.71 -13.25 1.59
CA GLY A 85 -10.67 -14.26 2.03
C GLY A 85 -10.05 -15.39 2.86
N PRO A 86 -10.86 -16.36 3.31
CA PRO A 86 -10.41 -17.47 4.16
C PRO A 86 -9.48 -18.44 3.43
N ASP A 87 -9.66 -18.61 2.13
CA ASP A 87 -8.82 -19.50 1.30
C ASP A 87 -7.45 -18.90 0.95
N GLY A 88 -7.27 -17.60 1.25
CA GLY A 88 -6.05 -16.87 0.94
C GLY A 88 -5.79 -16.74 -0.57
N PRO A 89 -4.60 -16.26 -0.95
CA PRO A 89 -4.28 -15.99 -2.35
C PRO A 89 -3.80 -17.22 -3.14
N GLY A 90 -3.69 -18.41 -2.52
CA GLY A 90 -3.12 -19.61 -3.15
C GLY A 90 -1.61 -19.52 -3.43
N VAL A 91 -0.91 -18.59 -2.77
CA VAL A 91 0.56 -18.43 -2.77
C VAL A 91 1.01 -18.08 -1.35
N PRO A 92 2.30 -18.28 -0.99
CA PRO A 92 2.82 -17.87 0.31
C PRO A 92 2.63 -16.36 0.54
N VAL A 93 2.21 -15.98 1.75
CA VAL A 93 2.00 -14.58 2.14
C VAL A 93 2.89 -14.22 3.33
N HIS A 94 3.71 -13.19 3.14
CA HIS A 94 4.59 -12.64 4.17
C HIS A 94 4.15 -11.20 4.49
N ALA A 95 3.23 -11.06 5.46
CA ALA A 95 2.71 -9.76 5.88
C ALA A 95 3.73 -9.04 6.78
N VAL A 96 4.15 -7.85 6.39
CA VAL A 96 5.20 -7.07 7.07
C VAL A 96 4.68 -5.70 7.49
N VAL A 97 4.96 -5.32 8.74
CA VAL A 97 4.80 -3.93 9.19
C VAL A 97 6.17 -3.29 9.38
N VAL A 98 6.36 -2.11 8.79
CA VAL A 98 7.64 -1.41 8.79
C VAL A 98 7.45 -0.04 9.42
N ARG A 99 8.31 0.32 10.38
CA ARG A 99 8.31 1.67 10.95
C ARG A 99 9.00 2.62 9.99
N GLY A 100 8.34 3.71 9.63
CA GLY A 100 8.89 4.78 8.79
C GLY A 100 7.95 5.21 7.68
N ALA A 101 8.43 6.14 6.85
CA ALA A 101 7.66 6.68 5.74
C ALA A 101 7.38 5.60 4.66
N PRO A 102 6.19 5.59 4.03
CA PRO A 102 5.79 4.50 3.14
C PRO A 102 6.70 4.27 1.93
N GLY A 103 7.17 5.33 1.26
CA GLY A 103 8.04 5.19 0.09
C GLY A 103 9.37 4.48 0.41
N PRO A 104 10.18 5.02 1.33
CA PRO A 104 11.43 4.38 1.76
C PRO A 104 11.22 2.97 2.31
N ALA A 105 10.17 2.75 3.10
CA ALA A 105 9.87 1.43 3.66
C ALA A 105 9.58 0.39 2.57
N LEU A 106 8.85 0.76 1.52
CA LEU A 106 8.56 -0.13 0.40
C LEU A 106 9.80 -0.42 -0.44
N VAL A 107 10.59 0.61 -0.77
CA VAL A 107 11.84 0.45 -1.53
C VAL A 107 12.85 -0.40 -0.77
N ALA A 108 12.97 -0.21 0.54
CA ALA A 108 13.85 -1.02 1.38
C ALA A 108 13.36 -2.48 1.55
N THR A 109 12.06 -2.73 1.40
CA THR A 109 11.50 -4.10 1.46
C THR A 109 11.64 -4.83 0.12
N ALA A 110 11.48 -4.12 -1.00
CA ALA A 110 11.68 -4.62 -2.36
C ALA A 110 13.14 -4.41 -2.80
N ASP A 111 14.07 -5.06 -2.08
CA ASP A 111 15.51 -4.85 -2.18
C ASP A 111 16.21 -5.73 -3.23
N ARG A 112 15.51 -6.71 -3.82
CA ARG A 112 16.08 -7.62 -4.83
C ARG A 112 15.65 -7.19 -6.23
N GLU A 113 16.54 -7.31 -7.20
CA GLU A 113 16.25 -7.01 -8.61
C GLU A 113 15.15 -7.90 -9.21
N THR A 114 14.98 -9.11 -8.66
CA THR A 114 13.94 -10.07 -9.05
C THR A 114 12.57 -9.81 -8.41
N ASP A 115 12.47 -8.83 -7.50
CA ASP A 115 11.19 -8.45 -6.91
C ASP A 115 10.30 -7.70 -7.93
N VAL A 116 9.00 -7.64 -7.65
CA VAL A 116 8.10 -6.70 -8.29
C VAL A 116 7.42 -5.88 -7.23
N LEU A 117 7.64 -4.56 -7.25
CA LEU A 117 7.02 -3.63 -6.31
C LEU A 117 5.71 -3.09 -6.90
N VAL A 118 4.59 -3.39 -6.26
CA VAL A 118 3.25 -2.96 -6.64
C VAL A 118 2.79 -1.80 -5.75
N VAL A 119 2.43 -0.68 -6.36
CA VAL A 119 1.98 0.53 -5.67
C VAL A 119 0.76 1.13 -6.34
N GLY A 120 -0.22 1.57 -5.55
CA GLY A 120 -1.37 2.30 -6.10
C GLY A 120 -1.00 3.75 -6.44
N THR A 121 -1.39 4.26 -7.61
CA THR A 121 -0.93 5.58 -8.09
C THR A 121 -1.64 6.78 -7.45
N GLY A 122 -2.67 6.55 -6.64
CA GLY A 122 -3.45 7.65 -6.08
C GLY A 122 -4.22 8.41 -7.17
N ARG A 123 -4.97 9.43 -6.76
CA ARG A 123 -5.84 10.22 -7.65
C ARG A 123 -5.01 11.11 -8.58
N ARG A 124 -5.39 11.20 -9.86
CA ARG A 124 -5.13 12.41 -10.66
C ARG A 124 -6.25 13.41 -10.32
N GLY A 125 -5.95 14.40 -9.49
CA GLY A 125 -6.91 15.43 -9.05
C GLY A 125 -6.85 15.72 -7.54
N LEU A 126 -6.26 16.88 -7.22
CA LEU A 126 -6.07 17.70 -6.01
C LEU A 126 -6.37 17.21 -4.57
N GLN A 127 -6.96 16.04 -4.31
CA GLN A 127 -7.56 15.77 -2.99
C GLN A 127 -6.76 14.82 -2.08
N ARG A 128 -5.66 14.19 -2.53
CA ARG A 128 -4.72 13.46 -1.63
C ARG A 128 -3.27 13.45 -2.18
N PRO A 129 -2.37 14.33 -1.74
CA PRO A 129 -1.01 14.45 -2.28
C PRO A 129 -0.07 13.27 -1.94
N PHE A 130 -0.39 12.47 -0.93
CA PHE A 130 0.55 11.47 -0.41
C PHE A 130 0.67 10.20 -1.25
N ALA A 131 -0.42 9.67 -1.81
CA ALA A 131 -0.37 8.44 -2.61
C ALA A 131 0.48 8.62 -3.89
N ALA A 132 0.36 9.79 -4.53
CA ALA A 132 1.20 10.15 -5.69
C ALA A 132 2.68 10.33 -5.31
N ARG A 133 2.98 10.76 -4.08
CA ARG A 133 4.38 10.84 -3.59
C ARG A 133 4.98 9.47 -3.35
N VAL A 134 4.22 8.53 -2.79
CA VAL A 134 4.70 7.16 -2.54
C VAL A 134 5.01 6.45 -3.86
N SER A 135 4.08 6.47 -4.82
CA SER A 135 4.30 5.87 -6.14
C SER A 135 5.48 6.50 -6.87
N ARG A 136 5.57 7.84 -6.89
CA ARG A 136 6.70 8.56 -7.48
C ARG A 136 8.03 8.22 -6.81
N HIS A 137 8.06 8.15 -5.47
CA HIS A 137 9.26 7.78 -4.74
C HIS A 137 9.70 6.36 -5.10
N CYS A 138 8.77 5.40 -5.13
CA CYS A 138 9.08 4.01 -5.49
C CYS A 138 9.63 3.90 -6.91
N VAL A 139 8.97 4.53 -7.89
CA VAL A 139 9.44 4.53 -9.29
C VAL A 139 10.84 5.15 -9.42
N SER A 140 11.17 6.15 -8.59
CA SER A 140 12.46 6.84 -8.70
C SER A 140 13.61 6.15 -7.97
N HIS A 141 13.35 5.24 -7.02
CA HIS A 141 14.37 4.70 -6.12
C HIS A 141 14.39 3.16 -6.01
N ALA A 142 13.36 2.46 -6.50
CA ALA A 142 13.34 1.01 -6.49
C ALA A 142 14.41 0.43 -7.42
N ARG A 143 15.07 -0.64 -6.97
CA ARG A 143 16.02 -1.41 -7.79
C ARG A 143 15.34 -2.46 -8.66
N CYS A 144 14.06 -2.69 -8.41
CA CYS A 144 13.24 -3.70 -9.06
C CYS A 144 12.17 -3.05 -9.95
N PRO A 145 11.56 -3.80 -10.88
CA PRO A 145 10.37 -3.35 -11.60
C PRO A 145 9.26 -2.84 -10.67
N VAL A 146 8.67 -1.69 -11.01
CA VAL A 146 7.57 -1.07 -10.27
C VAL A 146 6.29 -1.11 -11.09
N LEU A 147 5.26 -1.78 -10.58
CA LEU A 147 3.92 -1.79 -11.14
C LEU A 147 3.05 -0.74 -10.46
N ALA A 148 2.76 0.33 -11.20
CA ALA A 148 1.87 1.40 -10.76
C ALA A 148 0.41 1.07 -11.11
N VAL A 149 -0.44 0.87 -10.11
CA VAL A 149 -1.84 0.46 -10.27
C VAL A 149 -2.78 1.67 -10.17
N PRO A 150 -3.55 2.00 -11.22
CA PRO A 150 -4.54 3.07 -11.15
C PRO A 150 -5.73 2.71 -10.25
N PRO A 151 -6.50 3.70 -9.75
CA PRO A 151 -7.75 3.44 -9.04
C PRO A 151 -8.73 2.67 -9.93
N SER A 152 -9.64 1.91 -9.30
CA SER A 152 -10.60 1.10 -10.07
C SER A 152 -11.52 1.98 -10.94
N PRO A 153 -11.91 1.53 -12.15
CA PRO A 153 -12.83 2.28 -13.02
C PRO A 153 -14.19 2.53 -12.37
N LEU A 154 -14.72 1.57 -11.60
CA LEU A 154 -16.02 1.68 -10.92
C LEU A 154 -16.00 2.71 -9.77
N GLU A 155 -14.91 2.79 -9.01
CA GLU A 155 -14.70 3.86 -8.03
C GLU A 155 -14.55 5.23 -8.73
N SER A 156 -13.92 5.25 -9.91
CA SER A 156 -13.80 6.47 -10.73
C SER A 156 -15.16 6.93 -11.26
N GLU A 157 -16.03 6.01 -11.67
CA GLU A 157 -17.42 6.21 -12.11
C GLU A 157 -18.32 6.73 -10.98
N LEU A 158 -18.41 6.00 -9.85
CA LEU A 158 -19.20 6.38 -8.66
C LEU A 158 -18.85 7.79 -8.15
N LEU A 159 -17.57 8.14 -8.18
CA LEU A 159 -17.08 9.47 -7.77
C LEU A 159 -17.20 10.53 -8.87
N SER A 160 -17.32 10.14 -10.15
CA SER A 160 -17.65 11.07 -11.23
C SER A 160 -19.11 11.54 -11.13
N VAL A 161 -20.02 10.64 -10.74
CA VAL A 161 -21.43 10.94 -10.49
C VAL A 161 -21.57 11.88 -9.28
N HIS A 162 -20.85 11.60 -8.18
CA HIS A 162 -20.88 12.47 -7.00
C HIS A 162 -20.33 13.88 -7.26
N ARG A 163 -19.36 14.03 -8.17
CA ARG A 163 -18.89 15.33 -8.65
C ARG A 163 -19.95 16.06 -9.46
N ARG A 164 -20.66 15.41 -10.40
CA ARG A 164 -21.73 16.08 -11.16
C ARG A 164 -22.84 16.61 -10.25
N ASN A 165 -23.23 15.85 -9.22
CA ASN A 165 -24.25 16.30 -8.27
C ASN A 165 -23.81 17.50 -7.41
N THR A 166 -22.52 17.61 -7.07
CA THR A 166 -22.00 18.76 -6.32
C THR A 166 -21.94 20.05 -7.17
N TRP A 167 -21.95 19.97 -8.49
CA TRP A 167 -22.06 21.13 -9.39
C TRP A 167 -23.51 21.58 -9.69
N HIS A 168 -24.51 20.73 -9.43
CA HIS A 168 -25.92 21.05 -9.65
C HIS A 168 -26.66 21.59 -8.42
N LEU A 169 -26.06 21.50 -7.22
CA LEU A 169 -26.56 22.18 -6.03
C LEU A 169 -26.05 23.63 -5.99
N ARG A 170 -26.59 24.49 -6.87
CA ARG A 170 -26.78 25.89 -6.48
C ARG A 170 -27.89 25.88 -5.44
N LEU A 171 -27.53 25.99 -4.17
CA LEU A 171 -28.49 26.40 -3.15
C LEU A 171 -28.86 27.84 -3.48
N ASP A 172 -29.98 28.02 -4.18
CA ASP A 172 -30.60 29.33 -4.33
C ASP A 172 -31.24 29.66 -2.97
N THR A 173 -30.53 30.43 -2.14
CA THR A 173 -31.03 30.87 -0.83
C THR A 173 -31.81 32.17 -0.91
N ARG A 174 -32.45 32.48 -2.05
CA ARG A 174 -33.38 33.61 -2.17
C ARG A 174 -34.81 33.13 -1.93
N GLY A 175 -35.15 32.95 -0.66
CA GLY A 175 -36.50 32.53 -0.27
C GLY A 175 -36.68 32.21 1.22
N LEU A 176 -35.92 32.86 2.10
CA LEU A 176 -36.21 32.95 3.53
C LEU A 176 -36.20 34.41 3.94
#